data_AF-A0A1I0DS12-F1
#
_entry.id   AF-A0A1I0DS12-F1
#
_cell.length_a   1.000
_cell.length_b   1.000
_cell.length_c   1.000
_cell.angle_alpha   90.00
_cell.angle_beta   90.00
_cell.angle_gamma   90.00
#
_symmetry.space_group_name_H-M   'P 1'
#
loop_
_entity.id
_entity.type
_entity.pdbx_description
1 polymer ?
#
loop_
_entity_poly.entity_id
_entity_poly.type
_entity_poly.pdbx_seq_one_letter_code
_entity_poly.pdbx_strand_id
1 'polypeptide(L)'
;MTISDIDKATREAHQLVVYEESEQSDIKVDENKFDALWQSIYDVCSLVRFGILDELLSEEEYIEGIEWLKKYQNLTTEYKERELEF
;
A
#
# COMPACT_ATOMS: atom_id res chain seq x y z
N MET A 1 -10.05 -1.97 -16.48
CA MET A 1 -9.26 -2.67 -15.45
C MET A 1 -9.69 -4.11 -15.44
N THR A 2 -8.76 -5.06 -15.48
CA THR A 2 -9.13 -6.47 -15.39
C THR A 2 -8.98 -6.93 -13.94
N ILE A 3 -9.91 -7.74 -13.45
CA ILE A 3 -9.86 -8.35 -12.11
C ILE A 3 -8.50 -9.04 -11.87
N SER A 4 -7.88 -9.55 -12.95
CA SER A 4 -6.55 -10.16 -12.94
C SER A 4 -5.42 -9.23 -12.49
N ASP A 5 -5.50 -7.92 -12.75
CA ASP A 5 -4.43 -6.98 -12.37
C ASP A 5 -4.49 -6.68 -10.86
N ILE A 6 -5.70 -6.55 -10.32
CA ILE A 6 -5.95 -6.34 -8.90
C ILE A 6 -5.54 -7.59 -8.11
N ASP A 7 -5.92 -8.79 -8.56
CA ASP A 7 -5.53 -10.03 -7.89
C ASP A 7 -4.00 -10.19 -7.80
N LYS A 8 -3.27 -9.78 -8.85
CA LYS A 8 -1.81 -9.78 -8.85
C LYS A 8 -1.26 -8.74 -7.87
N ALA A 9 -1.74 -7.51 -7.93
CA ALA A 9 -1.30 -6.42 -7.06
C ALA A 9 -1.52 -6.79 -5.58
N THR A 10 -2.68 -7.34 -5.24
CA THR A 10 -3.01 -7.81 -3.89
C THR A 10 -2.04 -8.88 -3.40
N ARG A 11 -1.74 -9.91 -4.24
CA ARG A 11 -0.77 -10.95 -3.86
C ARG A 11 0.63 -10.42 -3.66
N GLU A 12 1.06 -9.47 -4.48
CA GLU A 12 2.37 -8.80 -4.30
C GLU A 12 2.39 -8.00 -2.99
N ALA A 13 1.33 -7.24 -2.70
CA ALA A 13 1.23 -6.46 -1.46
C ALA A 13 1.26 -7.34 -0.21
N HIS A 14 0.55 -8.47 -0.22
CA HIS A 14 0.50 -9.41 0.91
C HIS A 14 1.86 -10.09 1.21
N GLN A 15 2.88 -9.87 0.40
CA GLN A 15 4.24 -10.35 0.61
C GLN A 15 5.19 -9.25 1.13
N LEU A 16 4.75 -8.00 1.19
CA LEU A 16 5.57 -6.88 1.63
C LEU A 16 5.57 -6.75 3.16
N VAL A 17 6.73 -6.44 3.75
CA VAL A 17 6.84 -6.15 5.18
C VAL A 17 5.98 -4.95 5.56
N VAL A 18 5.91 -3.92 4.71
CA VAL A 18 5.02 -2.76 4.94
C VAL A 18 3.54 -3.14 5.07
N TYR A 19 3.10 -4.21 4.41
CA TYR A 19 1.73 -4.70 4.57
C TYR A 19 1.57 -5.44 5.91
N GLU A 20 2.55 -6.24 6.32
CA GLU A 20 2.54 -6.92 7.63
C GLU A 20 2.42 -5.92 8.78
N GLU A 21 3.16 -4.80 8.69
CA GLU A 21 3.14 -3.70 9.65
C GLU A 21 1.94 -2.75 9.50
N SER A 22 1.11 -2.94 8.47
CA SER A 22 -0.07 -2.12 8.23
C SER A 22 -1.30 -2.58 9.02
N GLU A 23 -2.37 -1.79 8.95
CA GLU A 23 -3.65 -2.19 9.53
C GLU A 23 -4.33 -3.35 8.80
N GLN A 24 -3.85 -3.76 7.63
CA GLN A 24 -4.45 -4.82 6.79
C GLN A 24 -5.95 -4.56 6.58
N SER A 25 -6.32 -3.34 6.17
CA SER A 25 -7.73 -2.93 6.14
C SER A 25 -8.56 -3.71 5.12
N ASP A 26 -7.93 -4.29 4.10
CA ASP A 26 -8.57 -5.12 3.08
C ASP A 26 -9.19 -6.41 3.62
N ILE A 27 -8.71 -6.95 4.74
CA ILE A 27 -9.32 -8.11 5.41
C ILE A 27 -10.51 -7.72 6.31
N LYS A 28 -10.69 -6.43 6.59
CA LYS A 28 -11.72 -5.90 7.51
C LYS A 28 -12.95 -5.35 6.78
N VAL A 29 -12.87 -5.18 5.46
CA VAL A 29 -13.94 -4.60 4.63
C VAL A 29 -14.48 -5.62 3.64
N ASP A 30 -15.76 -5.51 3.27
CA ASP A 30 -16.39 -6.39 2.28
C ASP A 30 -16.31 -5.82 0.86
N GLU A 31 -16.23 -4.49 0.72
CA GLU A 31 -16.17 -3.75 -0.55
C GLU A 31 -14.90 -2.88 -0.59
N ASN A 32 -14.50 -2.43 -1.79
CA ASN A 32 -13.33 -1.57 -2.02
C ASN A 32 -12.02 -2.09 -1.39
N LYS A 33 -11.87 -3.43 -1.32
CA LYS A 33 -10.73 -4.10 -0.70
C LYS A 33 -9.38 -3.61 -1.22
N PHE A 34 -9.27 -3.37 -2.52
CA PHE A 34 -8.01 -2.90 -3.11
C PHE A 34 -7.67 -1.47 -2.70
N ASP A 35 -8.66 -0.56 -2.66
CA ASP A 35 -8.45 0.79 -2.13
C ASP A 35 -8.07 0.76 -0.65
N ALA A 36 -8.71 -0.11 0.15
CA ALA A 36 -8.36 -0.31 1.55
C ALA A 36 -6.93 -0.85 1.74
N LEU A 37 -6.53 -1.85 0.94
CA LEU A 37 -5.16 -2.38 0.93
C LEU A 37 -4.14 -1.30 0.60
N TRP A 38 -4.39 -0.56 -0.48
CA TRP A 38 -3.49 0.47 -0.96
C TRP A 38 -3.32 1.57 0.07
N GLN A 39 -4.42 2.00 0.70
CA GLN A 39 -4.37 3.02 1.74
C GLN A 39 -3.61 2.53 2.98
N SER A 40 -3.80 1.27 3.41
CA SER A 40 -3.06 0.71 4.54
C SER A 40 -1.53 0.74 4.32
N ILE A 41 -1.07 0.42 3.12
CA ILE A 41 0.37 0.50 2.77
C ILE A 41 0.83 1.96 2.73
N TYR A 42 0.04 2.86 2.14
CA TYR A 42 0.34 4.28 2.07
C TYR A 42 0.51 4.92 3.46
N ASP A 43 -0.34 4.55 4.40
CA ASP A 43 -0.31 5.10 5.76
C ASP A 43 1.01 4.76 6.47
N VAL A 44 1.44 3.50 6.41
CA VAL A 44 2.71 3.07 7.02
C VAL A 44 3.90 3.79 6.37
N CYS A 45 3.97 3.81 5.03
CA CYS A 45 5.01 4.53 4.31
C CYS A 45 5.04 6.03 4.67
N SER A 46 3.87 6.66 4.83
CA SER A 46 3.79 8.07 5.21
C SER A 46 4.31 8.30 6.63
N LEU A 47 3.92 7.43 7.58
CA LEU A 47 4.37 7.52 8.97
C LEU A 47 5.89 7.33 9.10
N VAL A 48 6.49 6.41 8.34
CA VAL A 48 7.95 6.26 8.25
C VAL A 48 8.59 7.52 7.66
N ARG A 49 8.04 8.05 6.56
CA ARG A 49 8.57 9.26 5.89
C ARG A 49 8.60 10.50 6.79
N PHE A 50 7.62 10.63 7.69
CA PHE A 50 7.53 11.74 8.65
C PHE A 50 8.35 11.50 9.94
N GLY A 51 9.07 10.37 10.04
CA GLY A 51 9.84 10.00 11.23
C GLY A 51 8.96 9.71 12.45
N ILE A 52 7.70 9.33 12.23
CA ILE A 52 6.76 8.99 13.31
C ILE A 52 6.97 7.53 13.74
N LEU A 53 7.34 6.66 12.80
CA LEU A 53 7.63 5.24 13.02
C LEU A 53 9.09 4.94 12.63
N ASP A 54 10.03 5.67 13.23
CA ASP A 54 11.46 5.41 13.05
C ASP A 54 11.79 3.94 13.40
N GLU A 55 12.62 3.30 12.56
CA GLU A 55 13.04 1.90 12.66
C GLU A 55 11.93 0.85 12.44
N LEU A 56 10.72 1.22 11.99
CA LEU A 56 9.67 0.26 11.66
C LEU A 56 9.99 -0.56 10.39
N LEU A 57 10.53 0.12 9.37
CA LEU A 57 10.96 -0.48 8.12
C LEU A 57 12.43 -0.15 7.90
N SER A 58 13.18 -1.11 7.36
CA SER A 58 14.45 -0.82 6.71
C SER A 58 14.24 0.06 5.47
N GLU A 59 15.32 0.67 4.99
CA GLU A 59 15.26 1.49 3.77
C GLU A 59 14.77 0.69 2.55
N GLU A 60 15.17 -0.58 2.44
CA GLU A 60 14.74 -1.47 1.35
C GLU A 60 13.24 -1.77 1.42
N GLU A 61 12.73 -2.17 2.59
CA GLU A 61 11.30 -2.45 2.81
C GLU A 61 10.42 -1.20 2.59
N TYR A 62 10.94 -0.03 2.98
CA TYR A 62 10.29 1.24 2.70
C TYR A 62 10.19 1.49 1.19
N ILE A 63 11.31 1.36 0.45
CA ILE A 63 11.35 1.57 -1.00
C ILE A 63 10.42 0.60 -1.72
N GLU A 64 10.39 -0.68 -1.34
CA GLU A 64 9.47 -1.67 -1.92
C GLU A 64 8.00 -1.26 -1.77
N GLY A 65 7.63 -0.76 -0.59
CA GLY A 65 6.29 -0.20 -0.34
C GLY A 65 5.96 0.98 -1.26
N ILE A 66 6.88 1.94 -1.39
CA ILE A 66 6.70 3.11 -2.26
C ILE A 66 6.57 2.70 -3.73
N GLU A 67 7.40 1.77 -4.20
CA GLU A 67 7.34 1.27 -5.57
C GLU A 67 6.02 0.56 -5.86
N TRP A 68 5.53 -0.27 -4.93
CA TRP A 68 4.23 -0.92 -5.06
C TRP A 68 3.09 0.10 -5.13
N LEU A 69 3.10 1.13 -4.26
CA LEU A 69 2.10 2.20 -4.26
C LEU A 69 2.04 2.92 -5.60
N LYS A 70 3.19 3.34 -6.14
CA LYS A 70 3.32 4.03 -7.44
C LYS A 70 2.87 3.13 -8.59
N LYS A 71 3.29 1.88 -8.58
CA LYS A 71 3.02 0.91 -9.65
C LYS A 71 1.54 0.59 -9.80
N TYR A 72 0.80 0.53 -8.69
CA TYR A 72 -0.60 0.08 -8.70
C TYR A 72 -1.62 1.16 -8.33
N GLN A 73 -1.19 2.41 -8.12
CA GLN A 73 -2.08 3.54 -7.88
C GLN A 73 -3.17 3.65 -8.96
N ASN A 74 -2.85 3.38 -10.22
CA ASN A 74 -3.80 3.48 -11.32
C ASN A 74 -4.96 2.46 -11.25
N LEU A 75 -4.84 1.43 -10.40
CA LEU A 75 -5.85 0.41 -10.15
C LEU A 75 -6.82 0.80 -9.01
N THR A 76 -6.48 1.81 -8.22
CA THR A 76 -7.35 2.36 -7.18
C THR A 76 -8.53 3.10 -7.81
N THR A 77 -9.66 3.12 -7.10
CA THR A 77 -10.81 3.95 -7.46
C THR A 77 -10.69 5.31 -6.82
N GLU A 78 -10.35 5.35 -5.53
CA GLU A 78 -10.37 6.59 -4.73
C GLU A 78 -9.04 7.35 -4.77
N TYR A 79 -7.93 6.65 -5.01
CA TYR A 79 -6.58 7.20 -4.86
C TYR A 79 -5.84 7.43 -6.18
N LYS A 80 -6.54 7.29 -7.30
CA LYS A 80 -5.93 7.29 -8.64
C LYS A 80 -5.21 8.60 -8.97
N GLU A 81 -5.73 9.70 -8.45
CA GLU A 81 -5.20 11.06 -8.67
C GLU A 81 -4.52 11.62 -7.42
N ARG A 82 -4.33 10.79 -6.38
CA ARG A 82 -3.67 11.22 -5.14
C ARG A 82 -2.21 11.58 -5.42
N GLU A 83 -1.75 12.73 -4.94
CA GLU A 83 -0.34 13.05 -4.98
C GLU A 83 0.42 12.24 -3.93
N LEU A 84 1.52 11.60 -4.35
CA LEU A 84 2.37 10.80 -3.49
C LEU A 84 3.56 11.66 -3.03
N GLU A 85 3.55 12.08 -1.76
CA GLU A 85 4.57 12.94 -1.14
C GLU A 85 5.76 12.15 -0.58
N PHE A 86 6.32 11.23 -1.38
CA PHE A 86 7.46 10.38 -1.01
C PHE A 86 8.75 10.84 -1.69
#